data_AF-A0A1Y4CAT8-F1
#
_entry.id   AF-A0A1Y4CAT8-F1
#
_cell.length_a   1.000
_cell.length_b   1.000
_cell.length_c   1.000
_cell.angle_alpha   90.00
_cell.angle_beta   90.00
_cell.angle_gamma   90.00
#
_symmetry.space_group_name_H-M   'P 1'
#
loop_
_entity.id
_entity.type
_entity.pdbx_description
1 polymer ?
#
loop_
_entity_poly.entity_id
_entity_poly.type
_entity_poly.pdbx_seq_one_letter_code
_entity_poly.pdbx_strand_id
1 'polypeptide(L)'
;MFKSISNNFGAPGITFRDFQTDRYAVLNARFQYDPTNEAYLAASELEIKVPALSLSKSTDAGVFAVYKDERTYQWDDTPSRYHFATVLRSRIRDRNTLCIEKLTDFDGYGPVTIYIYAMYSTLNTGESTVLSERTTLRISTVPEMSTALFTSACVIAPDWVSLNLILPYSISSVKEDIEIVMAGFPSDAVCGELPIIGVSNQFHQELGGVHYASIRDGRMLIPYATRNTGYSSADSPFVSLVLVRDGNAPLTAGTNTHSPSIDIKK
;
A
#
# COMPACT_ATOMS: atom_id res chain seq x y z
N MET A 1 -0.12 -16.73 7.36
CA MET A 1 -0.67 -15.53 8.05
C MET A 1 -0.21 -15.52 9.50
N PHE A 2 0.23 -14.38 10.02
CA PHE A 2 0.58 -14.18 11.44
C PHE A 2 0.23 -12.76 11.93
N LYS A 3 0.31 -12.53 13.24
CA LYS A 3 0.12 -11.20 13.87
C LYS A 3 1.43 -10.69 14.48
N SER A 4 1.64 -9.38 14.45
CA SER A 4 2.73 -8.74 15.21
C SER A 4 2.58 -9.00 16.71
N ILE A 5 3.70 -9.11 17.41
CA ILE A 5 3.76 -9.22 18.87
C ILE A 5 3.63 -7.83 19.50
N SER A 6 4.39 -6.85 18.99
CA SER A 6 4.37 -5.46 19.46
C SER A 6 5.00 -4.53 18.41
N ASN A 7 4.90 -3.23 18.63
CA ASN A 7 5.65 -2.22 17.88
C ASN A 7 6.06 -1.06 18.80
N ASN A 8 7.07 -0.29 18.39
CA ASN A 8 7.60 0.84 19.18
C ASN A 8 6.99 2.21 18.82
N PHE A 9 5.95 2.27 17.99
CA PHE A 9 5.40 3.53 17.46
C PHE A 9 3.88 3.69 17.66
N GLY A 10 3.29 2.87 18.54
CA GLY A 10 1.90 3.00 18.96
C GLY A 10 0.85 2.57 17.92
N ALA A 11 1.23 1.80 16.90
CA ALA A 11 0.25 1.20 15.99
C ALA A 11 -0.59 0.11 16.68
N PRO A 12 -1.83 -0.13 16.24
CA PRO A 12 -2.59 -1.30 16.66
C PRO A 12 -1.93 -2.60 16.18
N GLY A 13 -2.42 -3.74 16.68
CA GLY A 13 -1.91 -5.05 16.26
C GLY A 13 -2.00 -5.25 14.74
N ILE A 14 -0.87 -5.61 14.12
CA ILE A 14 -0.72 -5.71 12.67
C ILE A 14 -0.88 -7.17 12.25
N THR A 15 -1.75 -7.43 11.27
CA THR A 15 -1.89 -8.76 10.68
C THR A 15 -1.15 -8.82 9.36
N PHE A 16 -0.27 -9.82 9.24
CA PHE A 16 0.52 -10.08 8.05
C PHE A 16 0.00 -11.34 7.35
N ARG A 17 -0.13 -11.24 6.04
CA ARG A 17 -0.04 -12.42 5.18
C ARG A 17 1.38 -12.58 4.75
N ASP A 18 1.74 -13.83 4.55
CA ASP A 18 3.10 -14.18 4.30
C ASP A 18 3.18 -15.44 3.47
N PHE A 19 4.13 -15.42 2.55
CA PHE A 19 4.71 -16.60 1.96
C PHE A 19 6.22 -16.53 2.18
N GLN A 20 6.80 -17.60 2.72
CA GLN A 20 8.16 -17.58 3.24
C GLN A 20 8.96 -18.77 2.73
N THR A 21 10.18 -18.50 2.28
CA THR A 21 11.21 -19.49 1.94
C THR A 21 12.49 -19.15 2.70
N ASP A 22 13.52 -19.98 2.57
CA ASP A 22 14.87 -19.65 3.06
C ASP A 22 15.55 -18.52 2.28
N ARG A 23 15.05 -18.18 1.08
CA ARG A 23 15.66 -17.18 0.17
C ARG A 23 14.94 -15.84 0.12
N TYR A 24 13.62 -15.84 0.28
CA TYR A 24 12.81 -14.63 0.29
C TYR A 24 11.53 -14.82 1.11
N ALA A 25 10.96 -13.71 1.55
CA ALA A 25 9.65 -13.63 2.19
C ALA A 25 8.81 -12.57 1.50
N VAL A 26 7.61 -12.92 1.05
CA VAL A 26 6.60 -11.97 0.59
C VAL A 26 5.72 -11.65 1.79
N LEU A 27 5.64 -10.38 2.18
CA LEU A 27 4.81 -9.94 3.30
C LEU A 27 3.76 -8.96 2.80
N ASN A 28 2.50 -9.18 3.19
CA ASN A 28 1.42 -8.24 2.95
C ASN A 28 0.75 -7.78 4.24
N ALA A 29 0.72 -6.47 4.45
CA ALA A 29 0.05 -5.86 5.58
C ALA A 29 -0.38 -4.43 5.25
N ARG A 30 -1.44 -3.98 5.93
CA ARG A 30 -1.88 -2.60 5.93
C ARG A 30 -2.17 -2.23 7.38
N PHE A 31 -1.63 -1.11 7.84
CA PHE A 31 -1.90 -0.59 9.18
C PHE A 31 -1.74 0.91 9.22
N GLN A 32 -2.34 1.53 10.22
CA GLN A 32 -2.32 2.97 10.42
C GLN A 32 -1.72 3.31 11.77
N TYR A 33 -1.00 4.42 11.86
CA TYR A 33 -0.53 4.98 13.13
C TYR A 33 -0.75 6.49 13.18
N ASP A 34 -0.70 7.03 14.39
CA ASP A 34 -0.77 8.46 14.66
C ASP A 34 0.66 9.02 14.84
N PRO A 35 1.15 9.90 13.95
CA PRO A 35 2.49 10.45 14.06
C PRO A 35 2.64 11.47 15.20
N THR A 36 1.56 11.84 15.88
CA THR A 36 1.62 12.75 17.05
C THR A 36 1.83 12.02 18.39
N ASN A 37 1.78 10.69 18.39
CA ASN A 37 1.89 9.93 19.62
C ASN A 37 3.34 9.86 20.15
N GLU A 38 3.49 9.80 21.49
CA GLU A 38 4.81 9.84 22.14
C GLU A 38 5.72 8.68 21.73
N ALA A 39 5.16 7.49 21.47
CA ALA A 39 5.94 6.31 21.09
C ALA A 39 6.62 6.51 19.72
N TYR A 40 5.86 7.00 18.74
CA TYR A 40 6.36 7.38 17.43
C TYR A 40 7.41 8.48 17.54
N LEU A 41 7.13 9.54 18.31
CA LEU A 41 8.07 10.66 18.50
C LEU A 41 9.41 10.19 19.10
N ALA A 42 9.38 9.26 20.06
CA ALA A 42 10.57 8.68 20.68
C ALA A 42 11.32 7.65 19.80
N ALA A 43 10.66 7.07 18.80
CA ALA A 43 11.27 6.10 17.90
C ALA A 43 12.23 6.78 16.91
N SER A 44 13.40 6.19 16.72
CA SER A 44 14.34 6.55 15.63
C SER A 44 14.07 5.77 14.34
N GLU A 45 13.43 4.61 14.46
CA GLU A 45 13.00 3.71 13.38
C GLU A 45 11.72 3.00 13.83
N LEU A 46 10.82 2.70 12.89
CA LEU A 46 9.58 2.00 13.19
C LEU A 46 9.87 0.49 13.23
N GLU A 47 9.91 -0.06 14.44
CA GLU A 47 10.16 -1.47 14.68
C GLU A 47 8.88 -2.22 14.99
N ILE A 48 8.65 -3.32 14.28
CA ILE A 48 7.56 -4.25 14.50
C ILE A 48 8.17 -5.57 14.94
N LYS A 49 7.87 -6.00 16.16
CA LYS A 49 8.24 -7.32 16.66
C LYS A 49 7.26 -8.35 16.12
N VAL A 50 7.79 -9.42 15.54
CA VAL A 50 7.02 -10.47 14.85
C VAL A 50 7.46 -11.86 15.33
N PRO A 51 6.62 -12.89 15.16
CA PRO A 51 7.06 -14.28 15.27
C PRO A 51 8.25 -14.56 14.35
N ALA A 52 9.02 -15.60 14.65
CA ALA A 52 10.25 -15.88 13.93
C ALA A 52 9.98 -16.12 12.43
N LEU A 53 10.51 -15.23 11.59
CA LEU A 53 10.51 -15.34 10.15
C LEU A 53 11.54 -16.38 9.68
N SER A 54 11.38 -16.84 8.45
CA SER A 54 12.32 -17.73 7.77
C SER A 54 13.67 -17.06 7.54
N LEU A 55 13.65 -15.75 7.23
CA LEU A 55 14.85 -14.98 6.96
C LEU A 55 15.46 -14.46 8.25
N SER A 56 16.78 -14.63 8.39
CA SER A 56 17.56 -14.03 9.49
C SER A 56 17.85 -12.55 9.30
N LYS A 57 17.88 -12.10 8.05
CA LYS A 57 18.02 -10.70 7.63
C LYS A 57 17.61 -10.60 6.17
N SER A 58 17.22 -9.41 5.71
CA SER A 58 16.93 -9.17 4.29
C SER A 58 17.72 -8.00 3.71
N THR A 59 17.71 -7.91 2.38
CA THR A 59 17.90 -6.65 1.67
C THR A 59 16.78 -5.67 2.01
N ASP A 60 16.98 -4.40 1.66
CA ASP A 60 15.94 -3.39 1.73
C ASP A 60 14.84 -3.68 0.68
N ALA A 61 13.60 -3.39 1.07
CA ALA A 61 12.43 -3.38 0.22
C ALA A 61 11.71 -2.04 0.35
N GLY A 62 11.01 -1.61 -0.70
CA GLY A 62 10.15 -0.44 -0.68
C GLY A 62 8.77 -0.77 -0.12
N VAL A 63 8.27 0.04 0.81
CA VAL A 63 6.88 0.04 1.28
C VAL A 63 6.30 1.44 1.11
N PHE A 64 4.98 1.58 1.04
CA PHE A 64 4.37 2.90 0.86
C PHE A 64 3.83 3.43 2.17
N ALA A 65 4.12 4.71 2.44
CA ALA A 65 3.41 5.49 3.44
C ALA A 65 2.48 6.47 2.74
N VAL A 66 1.22 6.50 3.16
CA VAL A 66 0.22 7.46 2.72
C VAL A 66 -0.15 8.36 3.88
N TYR A 67 0.02 9.66 3.69
CA TYR A 67 -0.30 10.70 4.65
C TYR A 67 -1.67 11.28 4.33
N LYS A 68 -2.55 11.25 5.32
CA LYS A 68 -3.92 11.72 5.15
C LYS A 68 -3.98 13.25 5.30
N ASP A 69 -4.34 13.92 4.22
CA ASP A 69 -4.76 15.33 4.21
C ASP A 69 -6.21 15.42 3.69
N GLU A 70 -7.14 15.79 4.57
CA GLU A 70 -8.55 16.08 4.25
C GLU A 70 -8.88 17.50 4.68
N ARG A 71 -9.60 18.23 3.81
CA ARG A 71 -9.96 19.63 4.03
C ARG A 71 -11.43 19.82 3.73
N THR A 72 -12.16 20.40 4.67
CA THR A 72 -13.56 20.81 4.46
C THR A 72 -13.61 22.32 4.27
N TYR A 73 -14.27 22.77 3.20
CA TYR A 73 -14.40 24.19 2.88
C TYR A 73 -15.79 24.70 3.26
N GLN A 74 -15.90 25.96 3.64
CA GLN A 74 -17.17 26.55 4.13
C GLN A 74 -18.34 26.49 3.13
N TRP A 75 -18.06 26.26 1.85
CA TRP A 75 -19.05 26.23 0.77
C TRP A 75 -19.40 24.80 0.29
N ASP A 76 -18.71 23.78 0.80
CA ASP A 76 -18.94 22.37 0.47
C ASP A 76 -18.63 21.49 1.69
N ASP A 77 -19.67 20.86 2.25
CA ASP A 77 -19.55 19.93 3.37
C ASP A 77 -18.86 18.61 2.98
N THR A 78 -18.55 18.42 1.69
CA THR A 78 -17.78 17.27 1.21
C THR A 78 -16.28 17.49 1.46
N PRO A 79 -15.60 16.62 2.23
CA PRO A 79 -14.17 16.76 2.45
C PRO A 79 -13.40 16.57 1.14
N SER A 80 -12.62 17.59 0.78
CA SER A 80 -11.64 17.54 -0.29
C SER A 80 -10.42 16.76 0.18
N ARG A 81 -9.95 15.81 -0.64
CA ARG A 81 -8.84 14.93 -0.32
C ARG A 81 -7.59 15.39 -1.06
N TYR A 82 -6.49 15.50 -0.33
CA TYR A 82 -5.17 15.84 -0.88
C TYR A 82 -4.09 14.93 -0.32
N HIS A 83 -4.44 13.66 -0.11
CA HIS A 83 -3.51 12.65 0.39
C HIS A 83 -2.31 12.53 -0.53
N PHE A 84 -1.16 12.27 0.05
CA PHE A 84 0.09 12.09 -0.67
C PHE A 84 0.82 10.86 -0.14
N ALA A 85 1.69 10.31 -0.98
CA ALA A 85 2.48 9.15 -0.64
C ALA A 85 3.98 9.41 -0.76
N THR A 86 4.73 8.58 -0.04
CA THR A 86 6.15 8.39 -0.25
C THR A 86 6.50 6.91 -0.15
N VAL A 87 7.70 6.57 -0.64
CA VAL A 87 8.28 5.24 -0.46
C VAL A 87 9.18 5.28 0.76
N LEU A 88 8.96 4.34 1.67
CA LEU A 88 9.82 4.09 2.82
C LEU A 88 10.61 2.81 2.58
N ARG A 89 11.87 2.81 3.00
CA ARG A 89 12.67 1.62 3.14
C ARG A 89 12.17 0.76 4.29
N SER A 90 12.08 -0.53 4.04
CA SER A 90 11.75 -1.57 5.02
C SER A 90 12.73 -2.73 4.92
N ARG A 91 13.08 -3.36 6.05
CA ARG A 91 13.94 -4.55 6.07
C ARG A 91 13.62 -5.47 7.24
N ILE A 92 13.82 -6.77 7.03
CA ILE A 92 13.93 -7.74 8.11
C ILE A 92 15.34 -7.57 8.69
N ARG A 93 15.43 -6.95 9.87
CA ARG A 93 16.72 -6.72 10.55
C ARG A 93 17.25 -8.01 11.16
N ASP A 94 16.35 -8.73 11.81
CA ASP A 94 16.56 -10.03 12.44
C ASP A 94 15.29 -10.88 12.27
N ARG A 95 15.35 -12.18 12.61
CA ARG A 95 14.21 -13.11 12.46
C ARG A 95 12.93 -12.63 13.15
N ASN A 96 13.00 -11.71 14.10
CA ASN A 96 11.85 -11.30 14.93
C ASN A 96 11.55 -9.80 14.82
N THR A 97 12.24 -9.07 13.94
CA THR A 97 12.06 -7.62 13.81
C THR A 97 12.01 -7.18 12.35
N LEU A 98 10.87 -6.60 11.98
CA LEU A 98 10.72 -5.82 10.77
C LEU A 98 10.93 -4.35 11.11
N CYS A 99 11.80 -3.69 10.35
CA CYS A 99 12.13 -2.28 10.50
C CYS A 99 11.60 -1.50 9.30
N ILE A 100 10.98 -0.36 9.52
CA ILE A 100 10.58 0.60 8.49
C ILE A 100 11.19 1.96 8.87
N GLU A 101 11.80 2.64 7.90
CA GLU A 101 12.37 3.95 8.16
C GLU A 101 11.30 4.96 8.59
N LYS A 102 11.70 5.92 9.41
CA LYS A 102 10.84 7.00 9.90
C LYS A 102 11.20 8.27 9.14
N LEU A 103 10.19 8.99 8.64
CA LEU A 103 10.35 10.32 8.05
C LEU A 103 9.62 11.35 8.88
N THR A 104 10.35 12.36 9.35
CA THR A 104 9.81 13.40 10.24
C THR A 104 9.25 14.61 9.49
N ASP A 105 9.64 14.79 8.21
CA ASP A 105 9.23 15.92 7.37
C ASP A 105 7.71 16.05 7.20
N PHE A 106 6.98 14.96 7.47
CA PHE A 106 5.53 14.85 7.28
C PHE A 106 4.77 14.57 8.58
N ASP A 107 5.39 14.72 9.76
CA ASP A 107 4.76 14.45 11.06
C ASP A 107 3.56 15.36 11.34
N GLY A 108 3.47 16.51 10.66
CA GLY A 108 2.32 17.40 10.71
C GLY A 108 1.07 16.89 9.99
N TYR A 109 1.17 15.79 9.24
CA TYR A 109 0.06 15.17 8.52
C TYR A 109 -0.28 13.82 9.12
N GLY A 110 -1.57 13.49 9.20
CA GLY A 110 -1.96 12.20 9.73
C GLY A 110 -3.47 12.02 9.87
N PRO A 111 -3.91 10.78 10.13
CA PRO A 111 -3.09 9.60 10.41
C PRO A 111 -2.32 9.05 9.19
N VAL A 112 -1.24 8.30 9.44
CA VAL A 112 -0.37 7.72 8.39
C VAL A 112 -0.72 6.24 8.19
N THR A 113 -0.96 5.83 6.95
CA THR A 113 -1.18 4.42 6.59
C THR A 113 0.04 3.84 5.91
N ILE A 114 0.54 2.70 6.41
CA ILE A 114 1.59 1.91 5.78
C ILE A 114 0.97 0.78 4.98
N TYR A 115 1.43 0.62 3.75
CA TYR A 115 1.13 -0.50 2.87
C TYR A 115 2.40 -1.30 2.59
N ILE A 116 2.44 -2.52 3.13
CA ILE A 116 3.48 -3.49 2.85
C ILE A 116 2.90 -4.44 1.81
N TYR A 117 3.37 -4.35 0.58
CA TYR A 117 3.11 -5.32 -0.50
C TYR A 117 4.44 -5.68 -1.15
N ALA A 118 5.33 -6.28 -0.37
CA ALA A 118 6.75 -6.32 -0.69
C ALA A 118 7.33 -7.72 -0.56
N MET A 119 8.38 -7.98 -1.36
CA MET A 119 9.26 -9.13 -1.22
C MET A 119 10.56 -8.68 -0.55
N TYR A 120 10.96 -9.42 0.47
CA TYR A 120 12.22 -9.28 1.18
C TYR A 120 13.13 -10.44 0.76
N SER A 121 14.31 -10.15 0.22
CA SER A 121 15.25 -11.17 -0.25
C SER A 121 16.42 -11.32 0.72
N THR A 122 16.99 -12.52 0.79
CA THR A 122 18.22 -12.78 1.54
C THR A 122 19.38 -11.95 1.01
N LEU A 123 20.29 -11.59 1.93
CA LEU A 123 21.47 -10.80 1.61
C LEU A 123 22.72 -11.69 1.54
N ASN A 124 23.48 -11.57 0.45
CA ASN A 124 24.79 -12.22 0.23
C ASN A 124 24.81 -13.75 0.33
N THR A 125 23.91 -14.44 -0.38
CA THR A 125 23.93 -15.92 -0.43
C THR A 125 25.01 -16.50 -1.34
N GLY A 126 25.57 -15.69 -2.27
CA GLY A 126 26.55 -16.15 -3.26
C GLY A 126 25.95 -17.07 -4.34
N GLU A 127 24.63 -17.26 -4.33
CA GLU A 127 23.90 -18.09 -5.28
C GLU A 127 23.51 -17.29 -6.53
N SER A 128 23.36 -17.99 -7.66
CA SER A 128 22.91 -17.40 -8.92
C SER A 128 21.46 -16.92 -8.85
N THR A 129 21.19 -15.74 -9.38
CA THR A 129 19.83 -15.22 -9.56
C THR A 129 19.08 -16.05 -10.61
N VAL A 130 17.83 -16.41 -10.32
CA VAL A 130 16.91 -17.03 -11.29
C VAL A 130 16.01 -15.94 -11.84
N LEU A 131 16.02 -15.76 -13.17
CA LEU A 131 15.12 -14.83 -13.83
C LEU A 131 13.74 -15.48 -13.96
N SER A 132 12.72 -14.84 -13.38
CA SER A 132 11.33 -15.27 -13.56
C SER A 132 10.81 -14.92 -14.95
N GLU A 133 9.88 -15.73 -15.47
CA GLU A 133 9.19 -15.44 -16.71
C GLU A 133 8.15 -14.33 -16.51
N ARG A 134 8.17 -13.34 -17.41
CA ARG A 134 7.18 -12.26 -17.43
C ARG A 134 5.86 -12.78 -17.99
N THR A 135 4.78 -12.57 -17.25
CA THR A 135 3.42 -12.77 -17.77
C THR A 135 2.94 -11.53 -18.52
N THR A 136 2.37 -11.73 -19.71
CA THR A 136 1.69 -10.66 -20.45
C THR A 136 0.24 -10.54 -19.98
N LEU A 137 -0.13 -9.35 -19.53
CA LEU A 137 -1.51 -9.01 -19.19
C LEU A 137 -2.19 -8.32 -20.37
N ARG A 138 -3.43 -8.69 -20.68
CA ARG A 138 -4.29 -7.90 -21.58
C ARG A 138 -5.15 -6.98 -20.73
N ILE A 139 -5.03 -5.68 -20.96
CA ILE A 139 -5.65 -4.67 -20.12
C ILE A 139 -6.77 -3.95 -20.87
N SER A 140 -7.93 -3.84 -20.24
CA SER A 140 -9.03 -2.99 -20.67
C SER A 140 -9.63 -2.25 -19.48
N THR A 141 -10.44 -1.23 -19.74
CA THR A 141 -11.00 -0.34 -18.72
C THR A 141 -12.51 -0.19 -18.88
N VAL A 142 -13.20 0.06 -17.77
CA VAL A 142 -14.61 0.43 -17.70
C VAL A 142 -14.73 1.65 -16.78
N PRO A 143 -15.18 2.84 -17.23
CA PRO A 143 -15.52 3.15 -18.62
C PRO A 143 -14.32 2.99 -19.56
N GLU A 144 -14.58 2.89 -20.87
CA GLU A 144 -13.52 2.72 -21.86
C GLU A 144 -12.61 3.95 -21.88
N MET A 145 -11.33 3.73 -21.58
CA MET A 145 -10.28 4.73 -21.61
C MET A 145 -9.19 4.29 -22.57
N SER A 146 -8.47 5.26 -23.17
CA SER A 146 -7.30 4.95 -23.99
C SER A 146 -6.28 4.16 -23.18
N THR A 147 -5.99 2.93 -23.62
CA THR A 147 -4.99 2.08 -22.97
C THR A 147 -3.60 2.17 -23.60
N ALA A 148 -3.38 3.10 -24.53
CA ALA A 148 -2.18 3.17 -25.37
C ALA A 148 -0.85 3.33 -24.60
N LEU A 149 -0.90 3.87 -23.38
CA LEU A 149 0.27 4.09 -22.52
C LEU A 149 0.33 3.15 -21.32
N PHE A 150 -0.58 2.16 -21.22
CA PHE A 150 -0.47 1.17 -20.16
C PHE A 150 0.80 0.36 -20.33
N THR A 151 1.63 0.37 -19.30
CA THR A 151 2.81 -0.49 -19.24
C THR A 151 2.67 -1.41 -18.04
N SER A 152 2.83 -2.71 -18.25
CA SER A 152 2.78 -3.69 -17.18
C SER A 152 4.00 -4.60 -17.19
N ALA A 153 4.48 -4.88 -15.98
CA ALA A 153 5.37 -6.00 -15.69
C ALA A 153 4.70 -6.86 -14.63
N CYS A 154 4.41 -8.11 -14.98
CA CYS A 154 3.73 -9.06 -14.11
C CYS A 154 4.54 -10.36 -14.05
N VAL A 155 4.66 -10.93 -12.86
CA VAL A 155 5.21 -12.27 -12.65
C VAL A 155 4.23 -13.03 -11.78
N ILE A 156 3.78 -14.19 -12.25
CA ILE A 156 2.87 -15.07 -11.52
C ILE A 156 3.65 -16.31 -11.07
N ALA A 157 3.86 -16.44 -9.77
CA ALA A 157 4.38 -17.64 -9.13
C ALA A 157 3.25 -18.38 -8.41
N PRO A 158 3.41 -19.66 -8.01
CA PRO A 158 2.35 -20.42 -7.34
C PRO A 158 1.76 -19.69 -6.11
N ASP A 159 2.61 -19.17 -5.22
CA ASP A 159 2.21 -18.61 -3.92
C ASP A 159 2.23 -17.08 -3.86
N TRP A 160 2.69 -16.41 -4.91
CA TRP A 160 2.76 -14.95 -4.97
C TRP A 160 2.66 -14.41 -6.39
N VAL A 161 2.30 -13.14 -6.51
CA VAL A 161 2.28 -12.40 -7.78
C VAL A 161 2.93 -11.04 -7.60
N SER A 162 3.72 -10.60 -8.57
CA SER A 162 4.19 -9.22 -8.66
C SER A 162 3.46 -8.50 -9.79
N LEU A 163 3.01 -7.28 -9.52
CA LEU A 163 2.40 -6.39 -10.50
C LEU A 163 3.06 -5.02 -10.38
N ASN A 164 3.63 -4.57 -11.49
CA ASN A 164 3.96 -3.17 -11.73
C ASN A 164 3.08 -2.71 -12.88
N LEU A 165 2.33 -1.65 -12.68
CA LEU A 165 1.39 -1.11 -13.65
C LEU A 165 1.54 0.40 -13.69
N ILE A 166 1.83 0.95 -14.87
CA ILE A 166 1.73 2.38 -15.15
C ILE A 166 0.41 2.58 -15.87
N LEU A 167 -0.43 3.44 -15.32
CA LEU A 167 -1.71 3.84 -15.87
C LEU A 167 -1.50 5.09 -16.75
N PRO A 168 -2.34 5.28 -17.79
CA PRO A 168 -2.32 6.48 -18.59
C PRO A 168 -2.84 7.66 -17.77
N TYR A 169 -2.59 8.85 -18.31
CA TYR A 169 -3.04 10.18 -17.90
C TYR A 169 -4.27 10.26 -16.96
N SER A 170 -4.22 11.24 -16.04
CA SER A 170 -5.27 11.79 -15.17
C SER A 170 -6.55 10.95 -15.01
N ILE A 171 -6.52 9.89 -14.21
CA ILE A 171 -7.74 9.18 -13.81
C ILE A 171 -8.67 10.05 -12.93
N SER A 172 -8.17 11.18 -12.45
CA SER A 172 -8.88 12.17 -11.64
C SER A 172 -10.00 12.90 -12.41
N SER A 173 -9.96 12.94 -13.75
CA SER A 173 -10.96 13.66 -14.56
C SER A 173 -12.25 12.87 -14.82
N VAL A 174 -12.24 11.56 -14.57
CA VAL A 174 -13.39 10.67 -14.81
C VAL A 174 -14.30 10.70 -13.58
N LYS A 175 -15.57 11.07 -13.76
CA LYS A 175 -16.53 11.26 -12.65
C LYS A 175 -17.37 10.02 -12.31
N GLU A 176 -16.75 8.86 -12.41
CA GLU A 176 -17.34 7.55 -12.12
C GLU A 176 -16.24 6.57 -11.72
N ASP A 177 -16.64 5.44 -11.13
CA ASP A 177 -15.72 4.35 -10.78
C ASP A 177 -14.98 3.87 -12.03
N ILE A 178 -13.70 3.58 -11.90
CA ILE A 178 -12.89 3.01 -12.97
C ILE A 178 -12.56 1.58 -12.58
N GLU A 179 -12.90 0.64 -13.44
CA GLU A 179 -12.47 -0.74 -13.35
C GLU A 179 -11.40 -1.01 -14.40
N ILE A 180 -10.31 -1.65 -14.00
CA ILE A 180 -9.24 -2.10 -14.89
C ILE A 180 -9.27 -3.62 -14.90
N VAL A 181 -9.65 -4.19 -16.04
CA VAL A 181 -9.68 -5.63 -16.26
C VAL A 181 -8.28 -6.07 -16.69
N MET A 182 -7.67 -6.96 -15.93
CA MET A 182 -6.31 -7.46 -16.17
C MET A 182 -6.38 -8.94 -16.58
N ALA A 183 -6.78 -9.21 -17.83
CA ALA A 183 -6.89 -10.59 -18.30
C ALA A 183 -5.50 -11.27 -18.31
N GLY A 184 -5.42 -12.43 -17.65
CA GLY A 184 -4.18 -13.14 -17.35
C GLY A 184 -3.68 -12.94 -15.92
N PHE A 185 -4.23 -11.98 -15.16
CA PHE A 185 -3.96 -11.84 -13.73
C PHE A 185 -4.76 -12.89 -12.93
N PRO A 186 -4.16 -13.52 -11.90
CA PRO A 186 -4.81 -14.63 -11.22
C PRO A 186 -5.94 -14.14 -10.30
N SER A 187 -7.05 -14.86 -10.26
CA SER A 187 -8.24 -14.48 -9.49
C SER A 187 -8.06 -14.62 -7.97
N ASP A 188 -7.14 -15.48 -7.54
CA ASP A 188 -6.78 -15.72 -6.14
C ASP A 188 -5.85 -14.64 -5.54
N ALA A 189 -5.31 -13.73 -6.37
CA ALA A 189 -4.57 -12.57 -5.90
C ALA A 189 -5.52 -11.44 -5.53
N VAL A 190 -5.89 -11.38 -4.26
CA VAL A 190 -6.85 -10.41 -3.72
C VAL A 190 -6.15 -9.36 -2.86
N CYS A 191 -6.44 -8.09 -3.12
CA CYS A 191 -5.98 -6.96 -2.31
C CYS A 191 -7.17 -6.05 -1.96
N GLY A 192 -7.48 -5.91 -0.68
CA GLY A 192 -8.65 -5.15 -0.22
C GLY A 192 -8.53 -3.63 -0.44
N GLU A 193 -7.32 -3.11 -0.39
CA GLU A 193 -7.02 -1.70 -0.64
C GLU A 193 -5.55 -1.57 -1.00
N LEU A 194 -5.21 -0.76 -2.00
CA LEU A 194 -3.85 -0.39 -2.35
C LEU A 194 -3.78 1.10 -2.75
N PRO A 195 -2.65 1.76 -2.50
CA PRO A 195 -2.41 3.09 -3.03
C PRO A 195 -2.01 3.00 -4.52
N ILE A 196 -2.64 3.83 -5.33
CA ILE A 196 -2.21 4.19 -6.67
C ILE A 196 -1.58 5.57 -6.57
N ILE A 197 -0.31 5.68 -6.95
CA ILE A 197 0.49 6.88 -6.70
C ILE A 197 0.65 7.63 -8.01
N GLY A 198 0.26 8.90 -8.03
CA GLY A 198 0.54 9.78 -9.16
C GLY A 198 1.73 10.68 -8.91
N VAL A 199 2.02 11.55 -9.88
CA VAL A 199 3.21 12.42 -9.88
C VAL A 199 2.94 13.84 -9.39
N SER A 200 1.69 14.16 -9.06
CA SER A 200 1.24 15.51 -8.75
C SER A 200 0.22 15.51 -7.62
N ASN A 201 0.22 16.57 -6.80
CA ASN A 201 -0.80 16.84 -5.81
C ASN A 201 -1.01 18.35 -5.72
N GLN A 202 -2.26 18.81 -5.82
CA GLN A 202 -2.58 20.24 -5.87
C GLN A 202 -2.06 21.02 -4.64
N PHE A 203 -2.03 20.40 -3.46
CA PHE A 203 -1.60 21.05 -2.20
C PHE A 203 -0.22 20.61 -1.71
N HIS A 204 0.38 19.59 -2.33
CA HIS A 204 1.73 19.08 -2.03
C HIS A 204 2.46 18.92 -3.35
N GLN A 205 2.80 20.02 -4.02
CA GLN A 205 3.29 20.02 -5.42
C GLN A 205 4.61 19.27 -5.60
N GLU A 206 5.36 19.13 -4.52
CA GLU A 206 6.59 18.36 -4.40
C GLU A 206 6.36 16.86 -4.22
N LEU A 207 5.11 16.42 -4.03
CA LEU A 207 4.72 15.03 -3.81
C LEU A 207 3.61 14.56 -4.77
N GLY A 208 3.54 13.24 -4.88
CA GLY A 208 2.50 12.56 -5.62
C GLY A 208 1.20 12.44 -4.84
N GLY A 209 0.07 12.71 -5.48
CA GLY A 209 -1.24 12.42 -4.95
C GLY A 209 -1.55 10.92 -4.93
N VAL A 210 -2.56 10.52 -4.16
CA VAL A 210 -2.95 9.11 -4.02
C VAL A 210 -4.41 8.89 -4.41
N HIS A 211 -4.63 7.90 -5.28
CA HIS A 211 -5.93 7.25 -5.43
C HIS A 211 -5.90 5.90 -4.72
N TYR A 212 -7.07 5.38 -4.34
CA TYR A 212 -7.17 4.05 -3.76
C TYR A 212 -7.84 3.09 -4.72
N ALA A 213 -7.38 1.85 -4.70
CA ALA A 213 -7.99 0.78 -5.46
C ALA A 213 -8.08 -0.51 -4.66
N SER A 214 -8.83 -1.48 -5.18
CA SER A 214 -8.87 -2.86 -4.68
C SER A 214 -8.69 -3.82 -5.85
N ILE A 215 -8.13 -5.00 -5.61
CA ILE A 215 -7.96 -6.06 -6.60
C ILE A 215 -8.75 -7.29 -6.18
N ARG A 216 -9.59 -7.80 -7.08
CA ARG A 216 -10.33 -9.06 -6.92
C ARG A 216 -10.68 -9.63 -8.29
N ASP A 217 -10.65 -10.95 -8.45
CA ASP A 217 -11.09 -11.63 -9.68
C ASP A 217 -10.42 -11.11 -10.96
N GLY A 218 -9.12 -10.78 -10.88
CA GLY A 218 -8.36 -10.24 -12.02
C GLY A 218 -8.74 -8.80 -12.42
N ARG A 219 -9.46 -8.08 -11.54
CA ARG A 219 -9.96 -6.72 -11.79
C ARG A 219 -9.46 -5.79 -10.70
N MET A 220 -9.05 -4.58 -11.08
CA MET A 220 -8.70 -3.51 -10.17
C MET A 220 -9.77 -2.42 -10.20
N LEU A 221 -10.46 -2.19 -9.09
CA LEU A 221 -11.50 -1.17 -8.97
C LEU A 221 -10.94 0.08 -8.28
N ILE A 222 -11.12 1.24 -8.90
CA ILE A 222 -10.74 2.57 -8.42
C ILE A 222 -12.02 3.38 -8.20
N PRO A 223 -12.56 3.41 -6.97
CA PRO A 223 -13.81 4.11 -6.69
C PRO A 223 -13.66 5.62 -6.87
N TYR A 224 -14.60 6.29 -7.53
CA TYR A 224 -14.61 7.74 -7.70
C TYR A 224 -14.69 8.45 -6.35
N ALA A 225 -15.53 7.93 -5.45
CA ALA A 225 -15.81 8.55 -4.16
C ALA A 225 -14.59 8.67 -3.24
N THR A 226 -13.53 7.89 -3.46
CA THR A 226 -12.31 7.88 -2.63
C THR A 226 -11.10 8.52 -3.32
N ARG A 227 -11.25 9.04 -4.55
CA ARG A 227 -10.14 9.68 -5.26
C ARG A 227 -9.70 10.97 -4.58
N ASN A 228 -8.42 11.28 -4.74
CA ASN A 228 -7.91 12.61 -4.45
C ASN A 228 -8.71 13.67 -5.22
N THR A 229 -8.95 14.78 -4.55
CA THR A 229 -9.62 15.96 -5.08
C THR A 229 -8.60 16.86 -5.77
N GLY A 230 -9.09 17.73 -6.66
CA GLY A 230 -8.27 18.70 -7.38
C GLY A 230 -7.95 18.27 -8.79
N TYR A 231 -7.86 19.26 -9.68
CA TYR A 231 -7.48 19.03 -11.07
C TYR A 231 -6.03 18.56 -11.12
N SER A 232 -5.78 17.52 -11.93
CA SER A 232 -4.45 16.92 -12.07
C SER A 232 -3.85 16.37 -10.79
N SER A 233 -4.63 16.12 -9.73
CA SER A 233 -4.14 15.39 -8.55
C SER A 233 -3.99 13.92 -8.88
N ALA A 234 -2.80 13.38 -8.62
CA ALA A 234 -2.38 12.01 -8.87
C ALA A 234 -2.35 11.60 -10.36
N ASP A 235 -1.86 12.50 -11.24
CA ASP A 235 -1.68 12.21 -12.66
C ASP A 235 -0.55 11.20 -12.90
N SER A 236 -0.56 10.57 -14.09
CA SER A 236 0.38 9.50 -14.49
C SER A 236 0.54 8.43 -13.40
N PRO A 237 -0.56 7.79 -12.96
CA PRO A 237 -0.55 6.95 -11.79
C PRO A 237 0.22 5.65 -12.02
N PHE A 238 0.84 5.13 -10.98
CA PHE A 238 1.42 3.80 -10.99
C PHE A 238 1.01 2.97 -9.78
N VAL A 239 1.12 1.66 -9.96
CA VAL A 239 0.95 0.62 -8.95
C VAL A 239 2.20 -0.24 -8.96
N SER A 240 2.75 -0.53 -7.79
CA SER A 240 3.82 -1.49 -7.58
C SER A 240 3.49 -2.33 -6.37
N LEU A 241 3.35 -3.63 -6.54
CA LEU A 241 3.01 -4.54 -5.44
C LEU A 241 3.50 -5.96 -5.70
N VAL A 242 3.77 -6.66 -4.60
CA VAL A 242 3.95 -8.11 -4.55
C VAL A 242 2.92 -8.65 -3.57
N LEU A 243 1.99 -9.48 -4.04
CA LEU A 243 0.93 -10.08 -3.24
C LEU A 243 1.21 -11.55 -2.98
N VAL A 244 0.89 -12.00 -1.77
CA VAL A 244 0.68 -13.40 -1.44
C VAL A 244 -0.60 -13.86 -2.13
N ARG A 245 -0.54 -15.01 -2.81
CA ARG A 245 -1.68 -15.68 -3.43
C ARG A 245 -2.20 -16.70 -2.44
N ASP A 246 -3.29 -16.36 -1.77
CA ASP A 246 -4.04 -17.28 -0.93
C ASP A 246 -5.48 -17.23 -1.41
N GLY A 247 -6.03 -18.38 -1.81
CA GLY A 247 -7.45 -18.50 -2.09
C GLY A 247 -8.29 -17.99 -0.91
N ASN A 248 -8.87 -16.80 -1.06
CA ASN A 248 -10.04 -16.28 -0.33
C ASN A 248 -9.92 -15.60 1.05
N ALA A 249 -8.84 -14.91 1.42
CA ALA A 249 -8.96 -13.89 2.47
C ALA A 249 -8.72 -12.49 1.88
N PRO A 250 -9.37 -11.40 2.31
CA PRO A 250 -8.91 -9.99 2.16
C PRO A 250 -8.25 -9.43 3.44
N LEU A 251 -7.29 -8.50 3.34
CA LEU A 251 -6.68 -7.83 4.50
C LEU A 251 -7.70 -6.84 5.07
N THR A 252 -8.12 -7.01 6.33
CA THR A 252 -8.91 -6.00 7.04
C THR A 252 -7.96 -5.08 7.81
N ALA A 253 -8.13 -3.76 7.68
CA ALA A 253 -7.45 -2.81 8.56
C ALA A 253 -7.94 -3.03 10.00
N GLY A 254 -7.03 -3.07 10.97
CA GLY A 254 -7.41 -3.05 12.39
C GLY A 254 -8.08 -1.72 12.69
N THR A 255 -9.38 -1.73 12.98
CA THR A 255 -10.13 -0.53 13.34
C THR A 255 -9.94 -0.19 14.82
N ASN A 256 -9.64 1.07 15.11
CA ASN A 256 -9.67 1.64 16.46
C ASN A 256 -11.12 1.74 16.94
N THR A 257 -11.61 0.75 17.67
CA THR A 257 -12.85 0.91 18.45
C THR A 257 -12.53 1.60 19.78
N HIS A 258 -12.26 2.91 19.72
CA HIS A 258 -12.53 3.80 20.83
C HIS A 258 -13.55 4.83 20.36
N SER A 259 -14.83 4.48 20.48
CA SER A 259 -15.89 5.47 20.49
C SER A 259 -15.78 6.27 21.80
N PRO A 260 -15.75 7.61 21.77
CA PRO A 260 -15.95 8.38 22.98
C PRO A 260 -17.42 8.22 23.40
N SER A 261 -17.64 7.68 24.60
CA SER A 261 -18.94 7.72 25.26
C SER A 261 -19.28 9.18 25.55
N ILE A 262 -20.16 9.78 24.76
CA ILE A 262 -20.81 11.04 25.09
C ILE A 262 -21.91 10.71 26.11
N ASP A 263 -21.62 10.96 27.37
CA ASP A 263 -22.58 10.93 28.46
C ASP A 263 -23.35 12.27 28.44
N ILE A 264 -24.52 12.30 27.79
CA ILE A 264 -25.41 13.46 27.86
C ILE A 264 -26.25 13.33 29.13
N LYS A 265 -25.77 13.95 30.20
CA LYS A 265 -26.62 14.35 31.34
C LYS A 265 -26.87 15.86 31.28
N LYS A 266 -28.03 16.23 30.74
CA LYS A 266 -29.07 17.08 31.37
C LYS A 266 -30.18 17.38 30.38
#